data_AF-A0A135I909-F1
#
_entry.id   AF-A0A135I909-F1
#
_cell.length_a   1.000
_cell.length_b   1.000
_cell.length_c   1.000
_cell.angle_alpha   90.00
_cell.angle_beta   90.00
_cell.angle_gamma   90.00
#
_symmetry.space_group_name_H-M   'P 1'
#
loop_
_entity.id
_entity.type
_entity.pdbx_description
1 polymer ?
#
loop_
_entity_poly.entity_id
_entity_poly.type
_entity_poly.pdbx_seq_one_letter_code
_entity_poly.pdbx_strand_id
1 'polypeptide(L)'
;MRVFPDLKQPDGSLYCGPFCLAAMLTVLNRLPIESAVTVKRYNGDHKEFCGEDVPLFYASGDLSGFGKQIYKLTGIITPGEYPDYIEHSGYNSLAAMVHVMTQFGLQAEVIIRDEQTKGYLETVFPVEFELLNDISVPVSLLNGERSTPEGCYLISVIAVNGSLHYILNTANAEWFDSHLAVDDTSWDFIEKWDGSGTGRDGASWVGISLRVFLPTSEE
;
A
#
# COMPACT_ATOMS: atom_id res chain seq x y z
N MET A 1 -9.21 20.41 8.81
CA MET A 1 -7.85 20.50 8.22
C MET A 1 -7.66 19.21 7.44
N ARG A 2 -7.18 19.25 6.20
CA ARG A 2 -6.96 18.02 5.40
C ARG A 2 -5.82 17.24 6.03
N VAL A 3 -6.00 15.94 6.27
CA VAL A 3 -4.94 15.07 6.81
C VAL A 3 -3.95 14.68 5.73
N PHE A 4 -4.42 14.28 4.55
CA PHE A 4 -3.55 13.87 3.45
C PHE A 4 -3.16 15.04 2.53
N PRO A 5 -1.96 14.99 1.91
CA PRO A 5 -1.53 16.00 0.94
C PRO A 5 -2.38 15.98 -0.33
N ASP A 6 -2.38 17.11 -1.04
CA ASP A 6 -2.99 17.19 -2.38
C ASP A 6 -2.09 16.48 -3.40
N LEU A 7 -2.40 15.20 -3.65
CA LEU A 7 -1.61 14.31 -4.49
C LEU A 7 -2.52 13.46 -5.38
N LYS A 8 -2.52 13.76 -6.68
CA LYS A 8 -3.26 13.00 -7.69
C LYS A 8 -2.31 12.27 -8.63
N GLN A 9 -2.56 11.00 -8.90
CA GLN A 9 -1.80 10.27 -9.91
C GLN A 9 -2.23 10.66 -11.33
N PRO A 10 -1.33 10.57 -12.34
CA PRO A 10 -1.70 10.74 -13.74
C PRO A 10 -2.76 9.71 -14.16
N ASP A 11 -3.69 10.12 -15.01
CA ASP A 11 -4.74 9.24 -15.52
C ASP A 11 -4.12 8.05 -16.28
N GLY A 12 -4.63 6.84 -16.02
CA GLY A 12 -4.14 5.59 -16.62
C GLY A 12 -2.82 5.07 -16.05
N SER A 13 -2.26 5.70 -15.01
CA SER A 13 -1.06 5.20 -14.33
C SER A 13 -1.36 4.12 -13.28
N LEU A 14 -0.36 3.31 -12.96
CA LEU A 14 -0.41 2.26 -11.93
C LEU A 14 0.24 2.72 -10.62
N TYR A 15 0.20 4.02 -10.29
CA TYR A 15 0.98 4.60 -9.19
C TYR A 15 0.24 4.64 -7.85
N CYS A 16 -0.95 4.03 -7.74
CA CYS A 16 -1.84 4.25 -6.61
C CYS A 16 -1.25 3.78 -5.27
N GLY A 17 -0.59 2.61 -5.24
CA GLY A 17 0.12 2.12 -4.05
C GLY A 17 1.26 3.06 -3.62
N PRO A 18 2.22 3.37 -4.50
CA PRO A 18 3.28 4.34 -4.26
C PRO A 18 2.81 5.72 -3.83
N PHE A 19 1.69 6.18 -4.37
CA PHE A 19 1.10 7.47 -4.01
C PHE A 19 0.46 7.41 -2.62
N CYS A 20 -0.14 6.28 -2.23
CA CYS A 20 -0.55 6.04 -0.84
C CYS A 20 0.67 6.06 0.10
N LEU A 21 1.79 5.44 -0.28
CA LEU A 21 3.03 5.50 0.50
C LEU A 21 3.56 6.93 0.64
N ALA A 22 3.63 7.66 -0.46
CA ALA A 22 4.09 9.04 -0.46
C ALA A 22 3.21 9.92 0.44
N ALA A 23 1.88 9.82 0.30
CA ALA A 23 0.92 10.54 1.14
C ALA A 23 1.08 10.17 2.63
N MET A 24 1.14 8.88 2.95
CA MET A 24 1.32 8.39 4.32
C MET A 24 2.63 8.90 4.93
N LEU A 25 3.75 8.80 4.21
CA LEU A 25 5.06 9.28 4.68
C LEU A 25 5.05 10.80 4.96
N THR A 26 4.30 11.59 4.19
CA THR A 26 4.09 13.01 4.49
C THR A 26 3.37 13.20 5.82
N VAL A 27 2.24 12.50 6.04
CA VAL A 27 1.46 12.63 7.29
C VAL A 27 2.23 12.15 8.51
N LEU A 28 3.08 11.13 8.34
CA LEU A 28 3.94 10.58 9.39
C LEU A 28 5.21 11.41 9.65
N ASN A 29 5.36 12.59 9.04
CA ASN A 29 6.56 13.43 9.12
C ASN A 29 7.86 12.65 8.79
N ARG A 30 7.78 11.70 7.84
CA ARG A 30 8.93 11.00 7.27
C ARG A 30 9.46 11.68 6.01
N LEU A 31 8.78 12.72 5.53
CA LEU A 31 9.21 13.59 4.45
C LEU A 31 9.24 15.05 4.93
N PRO A 32 10.19 15.87 4.45
CA PRO A 32 11.28 15.51 3.52
C PRO A 32 12.33 14.59 4.17
N ILE A 33 12.99 13.76 3.36
CA ILE A 33 14.21 13.04 3.80
C ILE A 33 15.44 13.93 3.64
N GLU A 34 16.33 13.91 4.63
CA GLU A 34 17.57 14.70 4.61
C GLU A 34 18.63 14.12 3.66
N SER A 35 18.59 12.81 3.44
CA SER A 35 19.51 12.08 2.56
C SER A 35 18.78 10.95 1.84
N ALA A 36 19.40 10.42 0.79
CA ALA A 36 18.82 9.35 0.00
C ALA A 36 18.61 8.08 0.82
N VAL A 37 17.42 7.50 0.74
CA VAL A 37 17.14 6.17 1.31
C VAL A 37 17.39 5.13 0.23
N THR A 38 18.26 4.16 0.48
CA THR A 38 18.58 3.12 -0.49
C THR A 38 17.70 1.90 -0.24
N VAL A 39 17.03 1.43 -1.29
CA VAL A 39 16.15 0.25 -1.23
C VAL A 39 16.62 -0.79 -2.23
N LYS A 40 16.64 -2.07 -1.83
CA LYS A 40 16.95 -3.16 -2.74
C LYS A 40 15.78 -3.42 -3.68
N ARG A 41 16.04 -3.53 -4.98
CA ARG A 41 15.02 -3.99 -5.94
C ARG A 41 14.74 -5.49 -5.74
N TYR A 42 13.52 -5.89 -6.09
CA TYR A 42 13.19 -7.29 -6.34
C TYR A 42 14.08 -7.89 -7.42
N ASN A 43 14.56 -9.11 -7.19
CA ASN A 43 15.30 -9.92 -8.14
C ASN A 43 14.43 -11.14 -8.52
N GLY A 44 14.05 -11.25 -9.79
CA GLY A 44 13.18 -12.33 -10.27
C GLY A 44 13.81 -13.71 -10.25
N ASP A 45 15.13 -13.80 -10.40
CA ASP A 45 15.86 -15.07 -10.39
C ASP A 45 15.93 -15.67 -8.97
N HIS A 46 16.04 -14.81 -7.96
CA HIS A 46 16.12 -15.21 -6.55
C HIS A 46 14.78 -15.14 -5.82
N LYS A 47 13.78 -14.46 -6.41
CA LYS A 47 12.49 -14.14 -5.77
C LYS A 47 12.60 -13.41 -4.44
N GLU A 48 13.57 -12.51 -4.33
CA GLU A 48 13.89 -11.81 -3.09
C GLU A 48 14.21 -10.32 -3.36
N PHE A 49 14.15 -9.48 -2.33
CA PHE A 49 14.62 -8.09 -2.40
C PHE A 49 16.15 -8.00 -2.25
N CYS A 50 16.89 -8.63 -3.16
CA CYS A 50 18.35 -8.70 -3.15
C CYS A 50 19.00 -8.13 -4.43
N GLY A 51 18.23 -7.46 -5.27
CA GLY A 51 18.68 -6.86 -6.53
C GLY A 51 19.50 -5.58 -6.36
N GLU A 52 19.46 -4.74 -7.40
CA GLU A 52 20.21 -3.48 -7.39
C GLU A 52 19.73 -2.50 -6.31
N ASP A 53 20.65 -1.69 -5.84
CA ASP A 53 20.38 -0.59 -4.92
C ASP A 53 19.72 0.57 -5.67
N VAL A 54 18.49 0.91 -5.30
CA VAL A 54 17.75 2.04 -5.87
C VAL A 54 17.69 3.15 -4.83
N PRO A 55 18.35 4.30 -5.08
CA PRO A 55 18.25 5.44 -4.19
C PRO A 55 16.92 6.18 -4.40
N LEU A 56 16.21 6.42 -3.31
CA LEU A 56 15.04 7.27 -3.25
C LEU A 56 15.44 8.65 -2.75
N PHE A 57 15.13 9.68 -3.53
CA PHE A 57 15.39 11.07 -3.18
C PHE A 57 14.09 11.86 -3.16
N TYR A 58 13.92 12.70 -2.13
CA TYR A 58 12.84 13.67 -2.11
C TYR A 58 13.36 15.03 -2.59
N ALA A 59 13.12 15.35 -3.86
CA ALA A 59 13.31 16.71 -4.34
C ALA A 59 12.26 17.60 -3.66
N SER A 60 12.71 18.58 -2.87
CA SER A 60 11.83 19.38 -2.00
C SER A 60 10.57 19.86 -2.73
N GLY A 61 9.42 19.36 -2.29
CA GLY A 61 8.09 19.72 -2.82
C GLY A 61 7.58 18.85 -3.97
N ASP A 62 8.38 17.92 -4.51
CA ASP A 62 7.96 17.01 -5.60
C ASP A 62 7.49 15.64 -5.08
N LEU A 63 6.35 15.62 -4.40
CA LEU A 63 5.76 14.39 -3.88
C LEU A 63 5.34 13.41 -4.99
N SER A 64 4.91 13.93 -6.14
CA SER A 64 4.57 13.13 -7.32
C SER A 64 5.79 12.42 -7.90
N GLY A 65 6.92 13.13 -8.01
CA GLY A 65 8.19 12.55 -8.44
C GLY A 65 8.70 11.50 -7.46
N PHE A 66 8.52 11.73 -6.15
CA PHE A 66 8.85 10.73 -5.13
C PHE A 66 7.98 9.47 -5.24
N GLY A 67 6.66 9.60 -5.41
CA GLY A 67 5.77 8.46 -5.64
C GLY A 67 6.15 7.65 -6.90
N LYS A 68 6.57 8.32 -7.98
CA LYS A 68 7.08 7.65 -9.19
C LYS A 68 8.40 6.92 -8.97
N GLN A 69 9.25 7.38 -8.05
CA GLN A 69 10.46 6.64 -7.68
C GLN A 69 10.11 5.37 -6.92
N ILE A 70 9.20 5.45 -5.95
CA ILE A 70 8.69 4.28 -5.22
C ILE A 70 8.06 3.26 -6.18
N TYR A 71 7.31 3.71 -7.20
CA TYR A 71 6.73 2.82 -8.20
C TYR A 71 7.75 1.93 -8.91
N LYS A 72 8.99 2.40 -9.12
CA LYS A 72 10.05 1.58 -9.74
C LYS A 72 10.47 0.39 -8.88
N LEU A 73 10.12 0.39 -7.60
CA LEU A 73 10.39 -0.70 -6.65
C LEU A 73 9.17 -1.59 -6.46
N THR A 74 7.96 -1.01 -6.51
CA THR A 74 6.73 -1.72 -6.15
C THR A 74 5.96 -2.26 -7.36
N GLY A 75 6.09 -1.64 -8.53
CA GLY A 75 5.39 -2.00 -9.77
C GLY A 75 5.95 -3.26 -10.42
N ILE A 76 5.83 -4.39 -9.72
CA ILE A 76 6.51 -5.66 -10.05
C ILE A 76 5.55 -6.82 -10.33
N ILE A 77 4.24 -6.61 -10.39
CA ILE A 77 3.25 -7.69 -10.56
C ILE A 77 2.50 -7.53 -11.89
N THR A 78 2.36 -8.59 -12.69
CA THR A 78 1.48 -8.54 -13.88
C THR A 78 -0.01 -8.54 -13.48
N PRO A 79 -0.93 -7.95 -14.26
CA PRO A 79 -2.36 -8.04 -13.97
C PRO A 79 -2.90 -9.47 -14.00
N GLY A 80 -3.87 -9.77 -13.12
CA GLY A 80 -4.64 -11.02 -13.11
C GLY A 80 -4.35 -11.92 -11.90
N GLU A 81 -5.06 -13.04 -11.83
CA GLU A 81 -4.72 -14.14 -10.92
C GLU A 81 -3.47 -14.85 -11.42
N TYR A 82 -2.67 -15.42 -10.50
CA TYR A 82 -1.40 -16.08 -10.81
C TYR A 82 -0.43 -15.18 -11.57
N PRO A 83 -0.12 -13.98 -11.05
CA PRO A 83 0.71 -13.04 -11.78
C PRO A 83 2.17 -13.50 -11.81
N ASP A 84 2.87 -13.08 -12.87
CA ASP A 84 4.32 -13.09 -12.90
C ASP A 84 4.88 -11.89 -12.12
N TYR A 85 6.07 -12.09 -11.56
CA TYR A 85 6.82 -11.06 -10.86
C TYR A 85 7.95 -10.56 -11.75
N ILE A 86 7.87 -9.29 -12.13
CA ILE A 86 8.72 -8.63 -13.12
C ILE A 86 9.48 -7.48 -12.49
N GLU A 87 10.58 -7.05 -13.08
CA GLU A 87 11.44 -6.03 -12.45
C GLU A 87 10.90 -4.59 -12.55
N HIS A 88 9.90 -4.33 -13.40
CA HIS A 88 9.30 -3.01 -13.54
C HIS A 88 7.97 -3.00 -14.31
N SER A 89 7.23 -1.90 -14.20
CA SER A 89 6.07 -1.53 -15.03
C SER A 89 4.80 -2.39 -14.84
N GLY A 90 4.71 -3.12 -13.73
CA GLY A 90 3.52 -3.86 -13.33
C GLY A 90 2.61 -3.11 -12.34
N TYR A 91 1.58 -3.81 -11.89
CA TYR A 91 0.81 -3.49 -10.69
C TYR A 91 1.70 -3.55 -9.45
N ASN A 92 1.26 -2.88 -8.39
CA ASN A 92 2.03 -2.79 -7.16
C ASN A 92 1.94 -4.08 -6.35
N SER A 93 3.11 -4.61 -5.99
CA SER A 93 3.26 -5.61 -4.92
C SER A 93 3.11 -4.94 -3.56
N LEU A 94 2.22 -5.52 -2.77
CA LEU A 94 2.02 -5.23 -1.36
C LEU A 94 3.28 -5.58 -0.55
N ALA A 95 3.95 -6.69 -0.83
CA ALA A 95 5.21 -7.07 -0.20
C ALA A 95 6.32 -6.04 -0.50
N ALA A 96 6.44 -5.60 -1.76
CA ALA A 96 7.39 -4.55 -2.13
C ALA A 96 7.05 -3.20 -1.49
N MET A 97 5.76 -2.88 -1.35
CA MET A 97 5.33 -1.68 -0.62
C MET A 97 5.78 -1.72 0.84
N VAL A 98 5.61 -2.86 1.54
CA VAL A 98 6.12 -3.01 2.92
C VAL A 98 7.64 -2.94 2.95
N HIS A 99 8.33 -3.59 2.00
CA HIS A 99 9.79 -3.51 1.90
C HIS A 99 10.26 -2.05 1.83
N VAL A 100 9.62 -1.20 1.01
CA VAL A 100 9.89 0.25 0.99
C VAL A 100 9.60 0.91 2.34
N MET A 101 8.44 0.64 2.96
CA MET A 101 8.06 1.24 4.26
C MET A 101 9.09 0.99 5.36
N THR A 102 9.66 -0.22 5.42
CA THR A 102 10.65 -0.60 6.45
C THR A 102 11.90 0.28 6.39
N GLN A 103 12.26 0.80 5.20
CA GLN A 103 13.40 1.70 5.03
C GLN A 103 13.17 3.10 5.63
N PHE A 104 11.92 3.42 5.98
CA PHE A 104 11.54 4.64 6.71
C PHE A 104 11.25 4.38 8.20
N GLY A 105 11.65 3.21 8.71
CA GLY A 105 11.45 2.81 10.11
C GLY A 105 9.98 2.60 10.48
N LEU A 106 9.13 2.28 9.50
CA LEU A 106 7.73 1.97 9.72
C LEU A 106 7.54 0.47 9.93
N GLN A 107 6.66 0.12 10.87
CA GLN A 107 6.23 -1.25 11.12
C GLN A 107 4.84 -1.45 10.51
N ALA A 108 4.63 -2.58 9.86
CA ALA A 108 3.38 -2.94 9.25
C ALA A 108 3.07 -4.42 9.45
N GLU A 109 1.80 -4.75 9.37
CA GLU A 109 1.31 -6.12 9.19
C GLU A 109 0.35 -6.17 8.01
N VAL A 110 0.18 -7.37 7.47
CA VAL A 110 -0.89 -7.66 6.52
C VAL A 110 -2.10 -8.14 7.29
N ILE A 111 -3.24 -7.48 7.07
CA ILE A 111 -4.53 -7.97 7.55
C ILE A 111 -5.31 -8.57 6.39
N ILE A 112 -5.89 -9.74 6.63
CA ILE A 112 -6.74 -10.45 5.67
C ILE A 112 -8.12 -10.64 6.28
N ARG A 113 -9.18 -10.43 5.49
CA ARG A 113 -10.58 -10.41 5.98
C ARG A 113 -10.93 -11.64 6.81
N ASP A 114 -10.66 -12.83 6.28
CA ASP A 114 -11.04 -14.12 6.84
C ASP A 114 -10.18 -15.26 6.26
N GLU A 115 -10.30 -16.45 6.82
CA GLU A 115 -9.54 -17.64 6.42
C GLU A 115 -9.80 -18.05 4.96
N GLN A 116 -11.04 -17.88 4.48
CA GLN A 116 -11.40 -18.22 3.10
C GLN A 116 -10.65 -17.31 2.11
N THR A 117 -10.63 -16.02 2.40
CA THR A 117 -9.91 -15.00 1.63
C THR A 117 -8.42 -15.27 1.66
N LYS A 118 -7.87 -15.60 2.84
CA LYS A 118 -6.46 -15.97 2.99
C LYS A 118 -6.10 -17.18 2.11
N GLY A 119 -6.84 -18.28 2.22
CA GLY A 119 -6.55 -19.48 1.42
C GLY A 119 -6.64 -19.24 -0.09
N TYR A 120 -7.57 -18.39 -0.53
CA TYR A 120 -7.63 -17.96 -1.93
C TYR A 120 -6.40 -17.14 -2.32
N LEU A 121 -6.04 -16.11 -1.55
CA LEU A 121 -4.90 -15.23 -1.86
C LEU A 121 -3.57 -15.99 -1.85
N GLU A 122 -3.36 -16.91 -0.90
CA GLU A 122 -2.18 -17.77 -0.85
C GLU A 122 -2.08 -18.69 -2.09
N THR A 123 -3.22 -19.06 -2.68
CA THR A 123 -3.27 -19.86 -3.90
C THR A 123 -2.93 -19.02 -5.14
N VAL A 124 -3.48 -17.81 -5.26
CA VAL A 124 -3.35 -16.98 -6.48
C VAL A 124 -2.14 -16.03 -6.46
N PHE A 125 -1.59 -15.70 -5.29
CA PHE A 125 -0.42 -14.83 -5.12
C PHE A 125 0.67 -15.47 -4.23
N PRO A 126 1.11 -16.71 -4.48
CA PRO A 126 2.01 -17.43 -3.57
C PRO A 126 3.35 -16.70 -3.33
N VAL A 127 3.91 -16.10 -4.38
CA VAL A 127 5.16 -15.33 -4.30
C VAL A 127 5.02 -14.09 -3.40
N GLU A 128 3.83 -13.49 -3.31
CA GLU A 128 3.60 -12.38 -2.40
C GLU A 128 3.78 -12.80 -0.94
N PHE A 129 3.25 -13.97 -0.59
CA PHE A 129 3.35 -14.52 0.76
C PHE A 129 4.76 -15.03 1.07
N GLU A 130 5.47 -15.59 0.08
CA GLU A 130 6.91 -15.90 0.20
C GLU A 130 7.70 -14.63 0.54
N LEU A 131 7.52 -13.55 -0.25
CA LEU A 131 8.18 -12.28 -0.03
C LEU A 131 7.85 -11.68 1.34
N LEU A 132 6.57 -11.67 1.75
CA LEU A 132 6.14 -11.17 3.05
C LEU A 132 6.78 -11.94 4.21
N ASN A 133 6.88 -13.26 4.08
CA ASN A 133 7.54 -14.11 5.06
C ASN A 133 9.04 -13.81 5.15
N ASP A 134 9.72 -13.61 4.01
CA ASP A 134 11.16 -13.33 3.96
C ASP A 134 11.51 -12.00 4.64
N ILE A 135 10.66 -10.98 4.48
CA ILE A 135 10.79 -9.70 5.21
C ILE A 135 10.14 -9.72 6.60
N SER A 136 9.76 -10.90 7.10
CA SER A 136 9.21 -11.13 8.45
C SER A 136 7.99 -10.28 8.79
N VAL A 137 7.11 -10.06 7.81
CA VAL A 137 5.88 -9.27 7.99
C VAL A 137 4.79 -10.16 8.60
N PRO A 138 4.20 -9.78 9.74
CA PRO A 138 3.08 -10.52 10.31
C PRO A 138 1.88 -10.52 9.37
N VAL A 139 1.20 -11.67 9.29
CA VAL A 139 -0.08 -11.82 8.57
C VAL A 139 -1.15 -12.24 9.57
N SER A 140 -2.17 -11.41 9.73
CA SER A 140 -3.25 -11.58 10.71
C SER A 140 -4.61 -11.67 10.01
N LEU A 141 -5.53 -12.42 10.60
CA LEU A 141 -6.94 -12.41 10.19
C LEU A 141 -7.69 -11.29 10.91
N LEU A 142 -8.50 -10.54 10.17
CA LEU A 142 -9.34 -9.50 10.72
C LEU A 142 -10.59 -10.08 11.39
N ASN A 143 -11.23 -11.06 10.78
CA ASN A 143 -12.40 -11.78 11.32
C ASN A 143 -13.54 -10.85 11.81
N GLY A 144 -13.79 -9.76 11.09
CA GLY A 144 -14.84 -8.80 11.40
C GLY A 144 -14.48 -7.73 12.45
N GLU A 145 -13.25 -7.74 12.96
CA GLU A 145 -12.73 -6.68 13.82
C GLU A 145 -12.49 -5.38 13.03
N ARG A 146 -12.25 -4.28 13.76
CA ARG A 146 -11.93 -3.00 13.15
C ARG A 146 -10.60 -3.06 12.41
N SER A 147 -10.61 -2.75 11.10
CA SER A 147 -9.41 -2.78 10.26
C SER A 147 -8.40 -1.70 10.63
N THR A 148 -8.88 -0.54 11.06
CA THR A 148 -8.06 0.65 11.34
C THR A 148 -8.29 1.14 12.78
N PRO A 149 -7.72 0.48 13.80
CA PRO A 149 -7.76 0.95 15.18
C PRO A 149 -6.97 2.27 15.33
N GLU A 150 -7.13 2.94 16.47
CA GLU A 150 -6.37 4.16 16.78
C GLU A 150 -4.86 3.91 16.69
N GLY A 151 -4.14 4.93 16.24
CA GLY A 151 -2.69 4.85 16.06
C GLY A 151 -2.24 4.06 14.82
N CYS A 152 -3.15 3.74 13.90
CA CYS A 152 -2.82 3.04 12.65
C CYS A 152 -3.29 3.80 11.41
N TYR A 153 -2.58 3.54 10.30
CA TYR A 153 -3.00 3.83 8.95
C TYR A 153 -3.28 2.51 8.24
N LEU A 154 -4.23 2.53 7.31
CA LEU A 154 -4.58 1.35 6.54
C LEU A 154 -4.47 1.63 5.05
N ILE A 155 -3.63 0.86 4.36
CA ILE A 155 -3.59 0.86 2.88
C ILE A 155 -4.32 -0.39 2.40
N SER A 156 -5.47 -0.21 1.77
CA SER A 156 -6.34 -1.31 1.33
C SER A 156 -6.28 -1.54 -0.16
N VAL A 157 -6.33 -2.81 -0.58
CA VAL A 157 -6.46 -3.19 -1.97
C VAL A 157 -7.94 -3.33 -2.31
N ILE A 158 -8.40 -2.54 -3.27
CA ILE A 158 -9.77 -2.60 -3.79
C ILE A 158 -9.76 -3.03 -5.25
N ALA A 159 -10.80 -3.74 -5.67
CA ALA A 159 -11.11 -3.94 -7.07
C ALA A 159 -12.07 -2.84 -7.49
N VAL A 160 -11.70 -2.00 -8.46
CA VAL A 160 -12.54 -0.93 -9.00
C VAL A 160 -12.54 -1.01 -10.51
N ASN A 161 -13.73 -1.08 -11.12
CA ASN A 161 -13.89 -1.18 -12.57
C ASN A 161 -13.03 -2.29 -13.23
N GLY A 162 -12.87 -3.43 -12.54
CA GLY A 162 -12.11 -4.58 -13.03
C GLY A 162 -10.58 -4.46 -12.91
N SER A 163 -10.07 -3.50 -12.14
CA SER A 163 -8.63 -3.34 -11.86
C SER A 163 -8.35 -3.21 -10.37
N LEU A 164 -7.18 -3.69 -9.95
CA LEU A 164 -6.69 -3.49 -8.59
C LEU A 164 -6.25 -2.04 -8.39
N HIS A 165 -6.61 -1.48 -7.25
CA HIS A 165 -6.27 -0.12 -6.86
C HIS A 165 -6.03 -0.03 -5.36
N TYR A 166 -5.11 0.84 -4.95
CA TYR A 166 -4.78 1.07 -3.54
C TYR A 166 -5.39 2.38 -3.05
N ILE A 167 -6.00 2.32 -1.87
CA ILE A 167 -6.50 3.48 -1.13
C ILE A 167 -5.92 3.48 0.26
N LEU A 168 -5.88 4.65 0.89
CA LEU A 168 -5.33 4.85 2.24
C LEU A 168 -6.41 5.44 3.14
N ASN A 169 -6.50 5.01 4.39
CA ASN A 169 -7.34 5.65 5.39
C ASN A 169 -6.70 5.73 6.77
N THR A 170 -7.19 6.68 7.56
CA THR A 170 -6.87 6.82 8.98
C THR A 170 -7.91 6.12 9.86
N ALA A 171 -7.62 6.03 11.15
CA ALA A 171 -8.58 5.59 12.15
C ALA A 171 -9.84 6.49 12.26
N ASN A 172 -9.80 7.73 11.77
CA ASN A 172 -10.93 8.66 11.81
C ASN A 172 -11.81 8.62 10.55
N ALA A 173 -11.64 7.59 9.70
CA ALA A 173 -12.31 7.47 8.41
C ALA A 173 -11.99 8.63 7.44
N GLU A 174 -10.78 9.20 7.55
CA GLU A 174 -10.26 10.12 6.55
C GLU A 174 -9.62 9.27 5.45
N TRP A 175 -10.02 9.49 4.21
CA TRP A 175 -9.62 8.68 3.07
C TRP A 175 -8.72 9.45 2.10
N PHE A 176 -7.81 8.71 1.48
CA PHE A 176 -6.99 9.16 0.38
C PHE A 176 -7.10 8.17 -0.77
N ASP A 177 -7.44 8.71 -1.93
CA ASP A 177 -7.49 8.00 -3.19
C ASP A 177 -6.82 8.85 -4.26
N SER A 178 -5.66 8.40 -4.73
CA SER A 178 -4.86 9.12 -5.73
C SER A 178 -5.58 9.32 -7.08
N HIS A 179 -6.68 8.59 -7.36
CA HIS A 179 -7.51 8.83 -8.54
C HIS A 179 -8.48 10.00 -8.38
N LEU A 180 -8.83 10.38 -7.15
CA LEU A 180 -9.85 11.36 -6.84
C LEU A 180 -9.21 12.68 -6.39
N ALA A 181 -9.97 13.77 -6.50
CA ALA A 181 -9.60 15.00 -5.83
C ALA A 181 -9.79 14.83 -4.31
N VAL A 182 -9.00 15.54 -3.50
CA VAL A 182 -8.90 15.37 -2.04
C VAL A 182 -10.15 15.84 -1.25
N ASP A 183 -11.26 16.13 -1.92
CA ASP A 183 -12.43 16.75 -1.31
C ASP A 183 -13.65 15.82 -1.35
N ASP A 184 -14.08 15.39 -0.16
CA ASP A 184 -15.33 14.68 0.17
C ASP A 184 -15.45 13.21 -0.22
N THR A 185 -14.64 12.37 0.42
CA THR A 185 -14.95 10.93 0.52
C THR A 185 -15.39 10.62 1.95
N SER A 186 -16.71 10.52 2.16
CA SER A 186 -17.30 10.04 3.41
C SER A 186 -17.60 8.54 3.26
N TRP A 187 -16.55 7.73 3.18
CA TRP A 187 -16.69 6.28 3.08
C TRP A 187 -16.68 5.61 4.45
N ASP A 188 -17.48 4.56 4.61
CA ASP A 188 -17.37 3.68 5.77
C ASP A 188 -16.00 2.97 5.78
N PHE A 189 -15.61 2.43 6.94
CA PHE A 189 -14.42 1.58 7.03
C PHE A 189 -14.51 0.39 6.07
N ILE A 190 -13.34 -0.02 5.54
CA ILE A 190 -13.24 -0.95 4.41
C ILE A 190 -13.93 -2.30 4.69
N GLU A 191 -13.90 -2.77 5.93
CA GLU A 191 -14.52 -4.03 6.36
C GLU A 191 -16.06 -4.02 6.28
N LYS A 192 -16.68 -2.86 6.06
CA LYS A 192 -18.13 -2.68 5.94
C LYS A 192 -18.62 -2.50 4.51
N TRP A 193 -17.72 -2.36 3.53
CA TRP A 193 -18.09 -1.99 2.16
C TRP A 193 -19.01 -3.01 1.48
N ASP A 194 -18.87 -4.30 1.80
CA ASP A 194 -19.72 -5.38 1.25
C ASP A 194 -21.20 -5.30 1.70
N GLY A 195 -21.55 -4.40 2.64
CA GLY A 195 -22.91 -4.26 3.16
C GLY A 195 -23.43 -2.83 3.36
N SER A 196 -22.58 -1.81 3.27
CA SER A 196 -22.98 -0.43 3.62
C SER A 196 -23.47 0.40 2.43
N GLY A 197 -23.03 0.11 1.20
CA GLY A 197 -23.32 0.94 0.02
C GLY A 197 -22.68 2.34 0.05
N THR A 198 -21.78 2.60 1.00
CA THR A 198 -21.12 3.89 1.25
C THR A 198 -19.64 3.87 0.91
N GLY A 199 -19.16 2.84 0.19
CA GLY A 199 -17.77 2.77 -0.28
C GLY A 199 -17.51 3.61 -1.53
N ARG A 200 -16.33 3.42 -2.14
CA ARG A 200 -16.03 3.98 -3.46
C ARG A 200 -16.95 3.36 -4.51
N ASP A 201 -17.55 4.21 -5.35
CA ASP A 201 -18.46 3.75 -6.40
C ASP A 201 -17.77 2.74 -7.35
N GLY A 202 -18.48 1.65 -7.66
CA GLY A 202 -17.97 0.54 -8.47
C GLY A 202 -16.79 -0.23 -7.87
N ALA A 203 -16.50 -0.05 -6.57
CA ALA A 203 -15.40 -0.72 -5.90
C ALA A 203 -15.86 -1.76 -4.87
N SER A 204 -15.05 -2.80 -4.70
CA SER A 204 -15.16 -3.76 -3.60
C SER A 204 -13.80 -3.97 -2.93
N TRP A 205 -13.80 -4.30 -1.64
CA TRP A 205 -12.58 -4.68 -0.96
C TRP A 205 -12.16 -6.08 -1.39
N VAL A 206 -10.88 -6.23 -1.75
CA VAL A 206 -10.31 -7.55 -2.10
C VAL A 206 -10.15 -8.44 -0.86
N GLY A 207 -10.26 -7.84 0.34
CA GLY A 207 -10.13 -8.57 1.60
C GLY A 207 -8.69 -8.63 2.12
N ILE A 208 -7.79 -7.78 1.62
CA ILE A 208 -6.41 -7.64 2.08
C ILE A 208 -6.03 -6.16 2.20
N SER A 209 -5.30 -5.83 3.26
CA SER A 209 -4.79 -4.49 3.53
C SER A 209 -3.47 -4.52 4.30
N LEU A 210 -2.69 -3.46 4.18
CA LEU A 210 -1.54 -3.16 5.04
C LEU A 210 -1.99 -2.29 6.19
N ARG A 211 -1.82 -2.77 7.42
CA ARG A 211 -1.99 -1.98 8.63
C ARG A 211 -0.62 -1.49 9.09
N VAL A 212 -0.43 -0.17 9.06
CA VAL A 212 0.84 0.50 9.40
C VAL A 212 0.69 1.19 10.74
N PHE A 213 1.57 0.88 11.66
CA PHE A 213 1.53 1.41 13.01
C PHE A 213 2.26 2.75 13.09
N LEU A 214 1.70 3.68 13.85
CA LEU A 214 2.45 4.84 14.30
C LEU A 214 3.66 4.36 15.11
N PRO A 215 4.84 4.97 14.93
CA PRO A 215 5.93 4.78 15.87
C PRO A 215 5.40 5.18 17.25
N THR A 216 5.42 4.25 18.20
CA THR A 216 5.28 4.63 19.61
C THR A 216 6.36 5.67 19.88
N SER A 217 5.96 6.87 20.29
CA SER A 217 6.91 7.86 20.80
C SER A 217 7.74 7.16 21.87
N GLU A 218 9.03 6.95 21.60
CA GLU A 218 9.97 6.65 22.67
C GLU A 218 9.84 7.80 23.68
N GLU A 219 9.44 7.46 24.92
CA GLU A 219 9.51 8.36 26.08
C GLU A 219 10.97 8.67 26.43
#